data_AF-A0A2V5MEW8-F1
#
_entry.id   AF-A0A2V5MEW8-F1
#
_cell.length_a   1.000
_cell.length_b   1.000
_cell.length_c   1.000
_cell.angle_alpha   90.00
_cell.angle_beta   90.00
_cell.angle_gamma   90.00
#
_symmetry.space_group_name_H-M   'P 1'
#
loop_
_entity.id
_entity.type
_entity.pdbx_description
1 polymer ?
#
loop_
_entity_poly.entity_id
_entity_poly.type
_entity_poly.pdbx_seq_one_letter_code
_entity_poly.pdbx_strand_id
1 'polypeptide(L)'
;LRLAGDGVGLSKMSALQNLCAGYPDNKFLVTALPRENQYELCVLARKFRNLHIFGCWWFTNVPSIIDEMTRLRVELLGLSFTPQHSDARVLDQLIYKWTHSRRLIGRVLVEKYQDLVETGWQPTRAEIQRDVQSLFGGEFERFCRM
;
A
#
# COMPACT_ATOMS: atom_id res chain seq x y z
N LEU A 1 6.86 -23.94 -19.59
CA LEU A 1 6.84 -23.89 -18.11
C LEU A 1 5.49 -24.41 -17.63
N ARG A 2 5.46 -25.38 -16.70
CA ARG A 2 4.22 -25.79 -16.01
C ARG A 2 3.92 -24.77 -14.88
N LEU A 3 2.68 -24.76 -14.37
CA LEU A 3 2.15 -23.81 -13.35
C LEU A 3 3.23 -23.36 -12.34
N ALA A 4 3.42 -22.04 -12.20
CA ALA A 4 4.51 -21.35 -11.47
C ALA A 4 5.77 -20.96 -12.30
N GLY A 5 5.61 -20.68 -13.60
CA GLY A 5 6.69 -20.20 -14.47
C GLY A 5 6.85 -18.69 -14.58
N ASP A 6 6.04 -17.91 -13.85
CA ASP A 6 5.98 -16.47 -14.01
C ASP A 6 7.13 -15.78 -13.28
N GLY A 7 7.72 -14.77 -13.93
CA GLY A 7 8.79 -13.94 -13.38
C GLY A 7 8.34 -12.51 -13.09
N VAL A 8 9.31 -11.64 -12.81
CA VAL A 8 9.10 -10.20 -12.61
C VAL A 8 9.95 -9.40 -13.59
N GLY A 9 9.42 -8.28 -14.07
CA GLY A 9 10.13 -7.36 -14.96
C GLY A 9 9.71 -5.93 -14.72
N LEU A 10 10.65 -4.99 -14.92
CA LEU A 10 10.41 -3.57 -14.70
C LEU A 10 9.23 -3.06 -15.52
N SER A 11 8.36 -2.32 -14.86
CA SER A 11 7.22 -1.68 -15.49
C SER A 11 7.57 -0.25 -15.89
N LYS A 12 7.08 0.19 -17.06
CA LYS A 12 7.24 1.57 -17.54
C LYS A 12 6.21 2.47 -16.87
N MET A 13 6.59 3.17 -15.80
CA MET A 13 5.69 4.03 -15.03
C MET A 13 5.13 5.22 -15.84
N SER A 14 5.80 5.64 -16.91
CA SER A 14 5.28 6.65 -17.83
C SER A 14 3.96 6.25 -18.50
N ALA A 15 3.71 4.96 -18.71
CA ALA A 15 2.42 4.49 -19.22
C ALA A 15 1.30 4.71 -18.20
N LEU A 16 1.55 4.44 -16.92
CA LEU A 16 0.60 4.71 -15.85
C LEU A 16 0.36 6.21 -15.68
N GLN A 17 1.42 7.02 -15.72
CA GLN A 17 1.32 8.48 -15.69
C GLN A 17 0.41 8.99 -16.81
N ASN A 18 0.60 8.51 -18.05
CA ASN A 18 -0.20 8.92 -19.19
C ASN A 18 -1.68 8.52 -19.03
N LEU A 19 -1.96 7.34 -18.47
CA LEU A 19 -3.33 6.92 -18.15
C LEU A 19 -3.97 7.84 -17.10
N CYS A 20 -3.27 8.12 -16.00
CA CYS A 20 -3.82 8.96 -14.93
C CYS A 20 -4.07 10.39 -15.42
N ALA A 21 -3.16 10.96 -16.22
CA ALA A 21 -3.27 12.30 -16.76
C ALA A 21 -4.31 12.42 -17.89
N GLY A 22 -4.39 11.41 -18.76
CA GLY A 22 -5.29 11.41 -19.91
C GLY A 22 -6.76 11.14 -19.55
N TYR A 23 -7.01 10.49 -18.41
CA TYR A 23 -8.34 10.10 -17.96
C TYR A 23 -8.58 10.53 -16.50
N PRO A 24 -8.69 11.83 -16.22
CA PRO A 24 -8.78 12.35 -14.84
C PRO A 24 -10.04 11.93 -14.09
N ASP A 25 -11.10 11.56 -14.82
CA ASP A 25 -12.38 11.09 -14.25
C ASP A 25 -12.41 9.58 -14.02
N ASN A 26 -11.45 8.83 -14.59
CA ASN A 26 -11.28 7.41 -14.35
C ASN A 26 -10.41 7.16 -13.13
N LYS A 27 -10.78 6.14 -12.35
CA LYS A 27 -10.04 5.72 -11.16
C LYS A 27 -9.15 4.52 -11.47
N PHE A 28 -7.90 4.60 -11.05
CA PHE A 28 -6.88 3.58 -11.24
C PHE A 28 -6.44 3.01 -9.90
N LEU A 29 -6.69 1.70 -9.70
CA LEU A 29 -6.22 0.96 -8.55
C LEU A 29 -4.99 0.14 -8.96
N VAL A 30 -3.82 0.42 -8.37
CA VAL A 30 -2.54 -0.12 -8.88
C VAL A 30 -1.69 -0.77 -7.80
N THR A 31 -1.16 -1.94 -8.12
CA THR A 31 -0.03 -2.57 -7.43
C THR A 31 1.03 -2.93 -8.47
N ALA A 32 2.31 -2.83 -8.13
CA ALA A 32 3.41 -3.16 -9.02
C ALA A 32 4.22 -4.32 -8.44
N LEU A 33 4.70 -5.21 -9.30
CA LEU A 33 5.46 -6.40 -8.90
C LEU A 33 6.96 -6.14 -8.66
N PRO A 34 7.66 -5.31 -9.45
CA PRO A 34 9.08 -5.03 -9.20
C PRO A 34 9.25 -4.16 -7.95
N ARG A 35 10.22 -4.51 -7.10
CA ARG A 35 10.59 -3.71 -5.93
C ARG A 35 11.09 -2.32 -6.36
N GLU A 36 11.82 -2.29 -7.48
CA GLU A 36 12.43 -1.10 -8.07
C GLU A 36 11.40 -0.06 -8.51
N ASN A 37 10.17 -0.47 -8.83
CA ASN A 37 9.10 0.47 -9.21
C ASN A 37 8.39 1.11 -8.01
N GLN A 38 8.58 0.62 -6.78
CA GLN A 38 7.73 1.03 -5.64
C GLN A 38 7.91 2.49 -5.26
N TYR A 39 9.13 3.02 -5.31
CA TYR A 39 9.40 4.43 -5.04
C TYR A 39 8.69 5.34 -6.05
N GLU A 40 8.91 5.09 -7.34
CA GLU A 40 8.29 5.88 -8.42
C GLU A 40 6.77 5.81 -8.38
N LEU A 41 6.21 4.63 -8.08
CA LEU A 41 4.77 4.45 -7.90
C LEU A 41 4.20 5.32 -6.76
N CYS A 42 4.92 5.45 -5.64
CA CYS A 42 4.52 6.36 -4.56
C CYS A 42 4.58 7.82 -5.01
N VAL A 43 5.62 8.21 -5.76
CA VAL A 43 5.74 9.57 -6.30
C VAL A 43 4.58 9.87 -7.26
N LEU A 44 4.18 8.93 -8.13
CA LEU A 44 3.02 9.10 -8.99
C LEU A 44 1.72 9.24 -8.19
N ALA A 45 1.52 8.44 -7.15
CA ALA A 45 0.33 8.54 -6.29
C ALA A 45 0.21 9.90 -5.59
N ARG A 46 1.34 10.59 -5.30
CA ARG A 46 1.32 11.99 -4.82
C ARG A 46 0.84 12.99 -5.86
N LYS A 47 0.91 12.67 -7.15
CA LYS A 47 0.56 13.58 -8.25
C LYS A 47 -0.87 13.39 -8.74
N PHE A 48 -1.39 12.17 -8.66
CA PHE A 48 -2.65 11.80 -9.29
C PHE A 48 -3.66 11.35 -8.25
N ARG A 49 -4.65 12.20 -7.96
CA ARG A 49 -5.76 11.88 -7.02
C ARG A 49 -6.60 10.67 -7.48
N ASN A 50 -6.57 10.38 -8.77
CA ASN A 50 -7.27 9.26 -9.39
C ASN A 50 -6.41 7.97 -9.42
N LEU A 51 -5.25 7.97 -8.77
CA LEU A 51 -4.40 6.79 -8.58
C LEU A 51 -4.39 6.38 -7.10
N HIS A 52 -4.95 5.20 -6.81
CA HIS A 52 -4.85 4.58 -5.49
C HIS A 52 -3.92 3.38 -5.56
N ILE A 53 -2.88 3.38 -4.75
CA ILE A 53 -1.93 2.27 -4.70
C ILE A 53 -2.31 1.31 -3.59
N PHE A 54 -2.19 0.00 -3.87
CA PHE A 54 -2.54 -1.03 -2.90
C PHE A 54 -1.55 -2.17 -2.86
N GLY A 55 -1.42 -2.79 -1.69
CA GLY A 55 -0.88 -4.14 -1.59
C GLY A 55 0.64 -4.26 -1.65
N CYS A 56 1.13 -5.41 -1.19
CA CYS A 56 2.45 -5.95 -1.50
C CYS A 56 2.21 -7.25 -2.28
N TRP A 57 2.15 -7.13 -3.61
CA TRP A 57 1.74 -8.22 -4.48
C TRP A 57 2.82 -9.28 -4.71
N TRP A 58 2.44 -10.54 -4.54
CA TRP A 58 3.19 -11.73 -4.94
C TRP A 58 4.67 -11.72 -4.49
N PHE A 59 5.64 -11.47 -5.37
CA PHE A 59 7.07 -11.48 -5.01
C PHE A 59 7.47 -10.35 -4.05
N THR A 60 6.62 -9.32 -3.90
CA THR A 60 6.79 -8.28 -2.87
C THR A 60 6.11 -8.65 -1.54
N ASN A 61 5.36 -9.75 -1.48
CA ASN A 61 4.71 -10.24 -0.26
C ASN A 61 5.67 -11.04 0.64
N VAL A 62 6.84 -10.46 0.93
CA VAL A 62 7.86 -11.00 1.81
C VAL A 62 8.18 -9.99 2.92
N PRO A 63 8.55 -10.43 4.13
CA PRO A 63 8.56 -9.56 5.31
C PRO A 63 9.41 -8.29 5.17
N SER A 64 10.61 -8.41 4.59
CA SER A 64 11.52 -7.28 4.41
C SER A 64 10.99 -6.25 3.41
N ILE A 65 10.37 -6.71 2.32
CA ILE A 65 9.83 -5.84 1.28
C ILE A 65 8.52 -5.20 1.72
N ILE A 66 7.67 -5.92 2.45
CA ILE A 66 6.46 -5.35 3.07
C ILE A 66 6.84 -4.21 4.02
N ASP A 67 7.86 -4.40 4.87
CA ASP A 67 8.31 -3.38 5.82
C ASP A 67 8.82 -2.12 5.10
N GLU A 68 9.74 -2.30 4.14
CA GLU A 68 10.27 -1.22 3.31
C GLU A 68 9.16 -0.46 2.57
N MET A 69 8.29 -1.17 1.86
CA MET A 69 7.20 -0.56 1.08
C MET A 69 6.20 0.16 1.98
N THR A 70 5.87 -0.39 3.15
CA THR A 70 4.93 0.24 4.08
C THR A 70 5.52 1.54 4.63
N ARG A 71 6.79 1.54 5.04
CA ARG A 71 7.50 2.75 5.50
C ARG A 71 7.51 3.83 4.44
N LEU A 72 7.99 3.47 3.25
CA LEU A 72 8.09 4.38 2.11
C LEU A 72 6.73 5.02 1.78
N ARG A 73 5.66 4.21 1.78
CA ARG A 73 4.30 4.69 1.51
C ARG A 73 3.79 5.60 2.62
N VAL A 74 4.01 5.27 3.89
CA VAL A 74 3.60 6.16 5.00
C VAL A 74 4.36 7.48 4.94
N GLU A 75 5.65 7.46 4.65
CA GLU A 75 6.49 8.65 4.56
C GLU A 75 6.10 9.55 3.37
N LEU A 76 5.75 8.97 2.23
CA LEU A 76 5.40 9.73 1.02
C LEU A 76 3.91 10.05 0.90
N LEU A 77 3.01 9.28 1.50
CA LEU A 77 1.57 9.38 1.27
C LEU A 77 0.77 9.61 2.56
N GLY A 78 1.42 9.58 3.73
CA GLY A 78 0.70 9.52 4.99
C GLY A 78 -0.16 8.26 5.04
N LEU A 79 -1.48 8.42 5.13
CA LEU A 79 -2.41 7.30 5.26
C LEU A 79 -3.26 7.06 4.01
N SER A 80 -3.03 7.78 2.90
CA SER A 80 -3.86 7.72 1.69
C SER A 80 -3.48 6.57 0.75
N PHE A 81 -3.47 5.33 1.25
CA PHE A 81 -3.19 4.11 0.47
C PHE A 81 -3.75 2.87 1.18
N THR A 82 -3.76 1.73 0.49
CA THR A 82 -4.10 0.44 1.12
C THR A 82 -2.85 -0.42 1.27
N PRO A 83 -2.36 -0.72 2.49
CA PRO A 83 -1.03 -1.28 2.68
C PRO A 83 -0.90 -2.72 2.19
N GLN A 84 -1.97 -3.52 2.28
CA GLN A 84 -1.90 -4.95 1.98
C GLN A 84 -3.17 -5.51 1.35
N HIS A 85 -3.00 -6.58 0.56
CA HIS A 85 -4.06 -7.54 0.19
C HIS A 85 -3.51 -8.97 0.36
N SER A 86 -4.39 -9.97 0.49
CA SER A 86 -3.93 -11.34 0.72
C SER A 86 -3.53 -12.05 -0.57
N ASP A 87 -4.24 -11.84 -1.68
CA ASP A 87 -4.12 -12.70 -2.87
C ASP A 87 -4.23 -14.20 -2.48
N ALA A 88 -5.14 -14.50 -1.55
CA ALA A 88 -5.34 -15.86 -1.04
C ALA A 88 -6.04 -16.71 -2.09
N ARG A 89 -5.45 -17.86 -2.42
CA ARG A 89 -6.05 -18.88 -3.30
C ARG A 89 -6.62 -20.06 -2.52
N VAL A 90 -6.27 -20.16 -1.24
CA VAL A 90 -6.79 -21.14 -0.28
C VAL A 90 -7.24 -20.36 0.95
N LEU A 91 -8.40 -20.70 1.50
CA LEU A 91 -9.07 -19.95 2.57
C LEU A 91 -8.16 -19.72 3.80
N ASP A 92 -7.46 -20.76 4.24
CA ASP A 92 -6.57 -20.72 5.41
C ASP A 92 -5.41 -19.73 5.25
N GLN A 93 -5.08 -19.36 4.00
CA GLN A 93 -4.05 -18.35 3.75
C GLN A 93 -4.42 -16.98 4.29
N LEU A 94 -5.73 -16.69 4.44
CA LEU A 94 -6.17 -15.44 5.06
C LEU A 94 -5.60 -15.32 6.49
N ILE A 95 -5.55 -16.41 7.26
CA ILE A 95 -5.10 -16.39 8.64
C ILE A 95 -3.64 -15.92 8.70
N TYR A 96 -2.73 -16.62 8.02
CA TYR A 96 -1.30 -16.31 8.16
C TYR A 96 -0.92 -15.04 7.39
N LYS A 97 -1.51 -14.76 6.23
CA LYS A 97 -1.19 -13.55 5.45
C LYS A 97 -1.59 -12.28 6.20
N TRP A 98 -2.77 -12.27 6.82
CA TRP A 98 -3.22 -11.12 7.61
C TRP A 98 -2.49 -11.02 8.94
N THR A 99 -2.29 -12.13 9.66
CA THR A 99 -1.54 -12.12 10.92
C THR A 99 -0.12 -11.57 10.72
N HIS A 100 0.56 -12.04 9.67
CA HIS A 100 1.91 -11.58 9.32
C HIS A 100 1.94 -10.09 8.96
N SER A 101 1.08 -9.68 8.02
CA SER A 101 1.09 -8.31 7.49
C SER A 101 0.65 -7.28 8.54
N ARG A 102 -0.37 -7.59 9.36
CA ARG A 102 -0.82 -6.70 10.44
C ARG A 102 0.28 -6.43 11.46
N ARG A 103 1.09 -7.44 11.77
CA ARG A 103 2.23 -7.28 12.69
C ARG A 103 3.27 -6.30 12.13
N LEU A 104 3.62 -6.43 10.85
CA LEU A 104 4.60 -5.55 10.20
C LEU A 104 4.07 -4.12 10.06
N ILE A 105 2.86 -3.96 9.55
CA ILE A 105 2.21 -2.64 9.39
C ILE A 105 2.05 -1.98 10.75
N GLY A 106 1.62 -2.73 11.78
CA GLY A 106 1.47 -2.22 13.13
C GLY A 106 2.78 -1.69 13.71
N ARG A 107 3.90 -2.39 13.49
CA ARG A 107 5.23 -1.91 13.88
C ARG A 107 5.57 -0.57 13.22
N VAL A 108 5.39 -0.46 11.90
CA VAL A 108 5.64 0.79 11.16
C VAL A 108 4.78 1.93 11.70
N LEU A 109 3.49 1.68 11.97
CA LEU A 109 2.61 2.70 12.54
C LEU A 109 3.05 3.15 13.93
N VAL A 110 3.43 2.21 14.80
CA VAL A 110 3.93 2.55 16.15
C VAL A 110 5.13 3.48 16.06
N GLU A 111 6.10 3.17 15.20
CA GLU A 111 7.28 4.01 15.02
C GLU A 111 6.90 5.40 14.47
N LYS A 112 6.00 5.50 13.49
CA LYS A 112 5.55 6.79 12.95
C LYS A 112 4.73 7.62 13.93
N TYR A 113 3.96 6.99 14.82
CA TYR A 113 3.31 7.71 15.91
C TYR A 113 4.29 8.13 17.00
N GLN A 114 5.35 7.35 17.25
CA GLN A 114 6.43 7.75 18.16
C GLN A 114 7.16 8.99 17.63
N ASP A 115 7.47 9.04 16.34
CA ASP A 115 8.04 10.23 15.69
C ASP A 115 7.16 11.48 15.96
N LEU A 116 5.83 11.34 15.85
CA LEU A 116 4.90 12.44 16.16
C LEU A 116 4.93 12.84 17.64
N VAL A 117 5.00 11.87 18.56
CA VAL A 117 5.12 12.11 20.00
C VAL A 117 6.39 12.88 20.34
N GLU A 118 7.50 12.57 19.70
CA GLU A 118 8.78 13.28 19.88
C GLU A 118 8.69 14.74 19.43
N THR A 119 7.82 15.06 18.46
CA THR A 119 7.53 16.46 18.06
C THR A 119 6.54 17.19 18.98
N GLY A 120 6.01 16.51 20.01
CA GLY A 120 5.04 17.05 20.97
C GLY A 120 3.57 16.81 20.61
N TRP A 121 3.28 16.12 19.51
CA TRP A 121 1.91 15.70 19.18
C TRP A 121 1.51 14.47 20.00
N GLN A 122 0.29 14.42 20.53
CA GLN A 122 -0.17 13.30 21.37
C GLN A 122 -1.34 12.59 20.69
N PRO A 123 -1.10 11.54 19.86
CA PRO A 123 -2.16 10.82 19.18
C PRO A 123 -3.13 10.18 20.17
N THR A 124 -4.41 10.46 20.00
CA THR A 124 -5.47 9.83 20.79
C THR A 124 -5.75 8.41 20.27
N ARG A 125 -6.31 7.57 21.15
CA ARG A 125 -6.80 6.24 20.76
C ARG A 125 -7.81 6.31 19.60
N ALA A 126 -8.66 7.34 19.58
CA ALA A 126 -9.66 7.51 18.54
C ALA A 126 -9.04 7.83 17.17
N GLU A 127 -7.99 8.66 17.13
CA GLU A 127 -7.24 8.95 15.90
C GLU A 127 -6.53 7.70 15.39
N ILE A 128 -5.82 6.97 16.26
CA ILE A 128 -5.14 5.72 15.87
C ILE A 128 -6.16 4.72 15.32
N GLN A 129 -7.32 4.57 15.97
CA GLN A 129 -8.36 3.67 15.50
C GLN A 129 -8.90 4.08 14.11
N ARG A 130 -9.20 5.37 13.91
CA ARG A 130 -9.64 5.92 12.61
C ARG A 130 -8.60 5.66 11.53
N ASP A 131 -7.34 5.89 11.83
CA ASP A 131 -6.22 5.77 10.89
C ASP A 131 -6.00 4.31 10.48
N VAL A 132 -6.04 3.38 11.44
CA VAL A 132 -6.00 1.95 11.17
C VAL A 132 -7.21 1.49 10.36
N GLN A 133 -8.42 1.95 10.69
CA GLN A 133 -9.63 1.63 9.92
C GLN A 133 -9.54 2.14 8.48
N SER A 134 -8.96 3.33 8.30
CA SER A 134 -8.71 3.91 6.98
C SER A 134 -7.78 3.00 6.18
N LEU A 135 -6.60 2.67 6.72
CA LEU A 135 -5.64 1.80 6.03
C LEU A 135 -6.19 0.40 5.71
N PHE A 136 -6.94 -0.21 6.62
CA PHE A 136 -7.43 -1.60 6.49
C PHE A 136 -8.81 -1.73 5.80
N GLY A 137 -9.16 -0.78 4.93
CA GLY A 137 -10.32 -0.90 4.04
C GLY A 137 -11.00 0.42 3.76
N GLY A 138 -11.02 1.35 4.73
CA GLY A 138 -11.71 2.63 4.60
C GLY A 138 -11.20 3.49 3.43
N GLU A 139 -9.90 3.49 3.19
CA GLU A 139 -9.26 4.20 2.07
C GLU A 139 -9.66 3.62 0.72
N PHE A 140 -9.71 2.29 0.63
CA PHE A 140 -10.17 1.59 -0.58
C PHE A 140 -11.65 1.90 -0.84
N GLU A 141 -12.50 1.79 0.17
CA GLU A 141 -13.93 2.11 0.05
C GLU A 141 -14.14 3.57 -0.34
N ARG A 142 -13.41 4.50 0.28
CA ARG A 142 -13.45 5.93 -0.04
C ARG A 142 -13.06 6.18 -1.49
N PHE A 143 -12.02 5.50 -1.98
CA PHE A 143 -11.61 5.60 -3.37
C PHE A 143 -12.69 5.06 -4.32
N CYS A 144 -13.35 3.94 -4.00
CA CYS A 144 -14.37 3.32 -4.84
C CYS A 144 -15.71 4.08 -4.90
N ARG A 145 -16.06 4.87 -3.88
CA ARG A 145 -17.33 5.64 -3.87
C ARG A 145 -17.40 6.61 -5.05
N MET A 146 -18.55 6.64 -5.74
CA MET A 146 -18.82 7.57 -6.85
C MET A 146 -18.67 9.02 -6.42
#